data_AF-A0A7S2NJB5-F1
#
_entry.id   AF-A0A7S2NJB5-F1
#
_cell.length_a   1.000
_cell.length_b   1.000
_cell.length_c   1.000
_cell.angle_alpha   90.00
_cell.angle_beta   90.00
_cell.angle_gamma   90.00
#
_symmetry.space_group_name_H-M   'P 1'
#
loop_
_entity.id
_entity.type
_entity.pdbx_description
1 polymer ?
#
loop_
_entity_poly.entity_id
_entity_poly.type
_entity_poly.pdbx_seq_one_letter_code
_entity_poly.pdbx_strand_id
1 'polypeptide(L)'
;LISQGEQQRQVGVERVLDRMCHVGGNITWRIYGACIDEVMVGVDTDPIMGTATLAVDVAGRLSVERGVKLWRSAKLLHGGDVLGHLLGYMSSIATWRALPSPIAPIGSSTVAPLVLANLFDQATSYQNSQIMAAAFPRSSLLTYQGVGHCLDFLTDPDNTDLGGTGECTSLVVEYFRTGVLPLKGHTCRQQVPIPVPTSLDELEWRGT
;
A
#
# COMPACT_ATOMS: atom_id res chain seq x y z
N LEU A 1 15.09 -22.30 28.71
CA LEU A 1 14.98 -22.88 27.35
C LEU A 1 13.87 -22.12 26.65
N ILE A 2 14.21 -21.33 25.64
CA ILE A 2 13.22 -20.65 24.79
C ILE A 2 12.49 -21.73 23.99
N SER A 3 11.17 -21.65 23.91
CA SER A 3 10.41 -22.64 23.14
C SER A 3 10.74 -22.52 21.64
N GLN A 4 10.64 -23.61 20.88
CA GLN A 4 10.90 -23.59 19.43
C GLN A 4 10.05 -22.53 18.70
N GLY A 5 8.79 -22.35 19.12
CA GLY A 5 7.91 -21.31 18.57
C GLY A 5 8.34 -19.88 18.92
N GLU A 6 8.92 -19.66 20.10
CA GLU A 6 9.43 -18.36 20.52
C GLU A 6 10.73 -17.99 19.81
N GLN A 7 11.60 -18.98 19.54
CA GLN A 7 12.78 -18.81 18.71
C GLN A 7 12.42 -18.49 17.25
N GLN A 8 11.42 -19.16 16.69
CA GLN A 8 10.89 -18.86 15.35
C GLN A 8 10.28 -17.45 15.28
N ARG A 9 9.54 -17.03 16.30
CA ARG A 9 9.00 -15.67 16.41
C ARG A 9 10.13 -14.63 16.44
N GLN A 10 11.19 -14.88 17.20
CA GLN A 10 12.33 -13.97 17.28
C GLN A 10 12.99 -13.80 15.90
N VAL A 11 13.25 -14.90 15.19
CA VAL A 11 13.81 -14.86 13.82
C VAL A 11 12.90 -14.09 12.86
N GLY A 12 11.59 -14.30 12.93
CA GLY A 12 10.63 -13.55 12.11
C GLY A 12 10.67 -12.05 12.39
N VAL A 13 10.74 -11.65 13.66
CA VAL A 13 10.85 -10.24 14.06
C VAL A 13 12.17 -9.63 13.57
N GLU A 14 13.29 -10.31 13.75
CA GLU A 14 14.60 -9.82 13.27
C GLU A 14 14.61 -9.62 11.75
N ARG A 15 14.00 -10.51 10.97
CA ARG A 15 13.87 -10.37 9.51
C ARG A 15 13.04 -9.15 9.10
N VAL A 16 11.90 -8.93 9.77
CA VAL A 16 11.07 -7.74 9.52
C VAL A 16 11.85 -6.47 9.84
N LEU A 17 12.58 -6.47 10.96
CA LEU A 17 13.40 -5.32 11.34
C LEU A 17 14.58 -5.12 10.38
N ASP A 18 15.23 -6.18 9.89
CA ASP A 18 16.31 -6.08 8.89
C ASP A 18 15.82 -5.47 7.58
N ARG A 19 14.60 -5.83 7.16
CA ARG A 19 13.98 -5.32 5.94
C ARG A 19 13.45 -3.91 6.07
N MET A 20 12.82 -3.58 7.19
CA MET A 20 12.16 -2.28 7.35
C MET A 20 13.13 -1.22 7.87
N CYS A 21 14.00 -1.56 8.81
CA CYS A 21 14.82 -0.60 9.52
C CYS A 21 16.20 -0.48 8.89
N HIS A 22 16.27 0.01 7.64
CA HIS A 22 17.54 0.32 6.99
C HIS A 22 17.57 1.73 6.43
N VAL A 23 18.79 2.25 6.26
CA VAL A 23 19.06 3.50 5.53
C VAL A 23 20.31 3.33 4.66
N GLY A 24 20.15 3.43 3.33
CA GLY A 24 21.29 3.34 2.41
C GLY A 24 22.09 2.05 2.59
N GLY A 25 21.39 0.92 2.76
CA GLY A 25 21.97 -0.41 2.99
C GLY A 25 22.39 -0.72 4.44
N ASN A 26 22.29 0.23 5.38
CA ASN A 26 22.66 0.01 6.79
C ASN A 26 21.45 -0.40 7.63
N ILE A 27 21.49 -1.58 8.26
CA ILE A 27 20.43 -2.07 9.15
C ILE A 27 20.48 -1.33 10.50
N THR A 28 19.66 -0.29 10.64
CA THR A 28 19.75 0.69 11.74
C THR A 28 19.41 0.08 13.11
N TRP A 29 18.50 -0.88 13.17
CA TRP A 29 18.11 -1.48 14.45
C TRP A 29 19.23 -2.32 15.06
N ARG A 30 20.07 -2.95 14.21
CA ARG A 30 21.27 -3.67 14.65
C ARG A 30 22.38 -2.71 15.09
N ILE A 31 22.54 -1.59 14.39
CA ILE A 31 23.63 -0.63 14.65
C ILE A 31 23.32 0.27 15.85
N TYR A 32 22.09 0.78 15.94
CA TYR A 32 21.70 1.81 16.91
C TYR A 32 20.74 1.31 17.99
N GLY A 33 20.27 0.05 17.91
CA GLY A 33 19.22 -0.47 18.79
C GLY A 33 17.85 0.18 18.56
N ALA A 34 17.67 0.90 17.45
CA ALA A 34 16.45 1.61 17.10
C ALA A 34 16.08 1.40 15.62
N CYS A 35 14.79 1.15 15.35
CA CYS A 35 14.29 1.07 13.99
C CYS A 35 14.21 2.47 13.39
N ILE A 36 15.02 2.72 12.35
CA ILE A 36 15.05 3.96 11.57
C ILE A 36 15.07 3.48 10.11
N ASP A 37 14.05 3.83 9.36
CA ASP A 37 13.92 3.44 7.95
C ASP A 37 14.22 4.62 7.03
N GLU A 38 14.28 4.36 5.73
CA GLU A 38 14.49 5.38 4.69
C GLU A 38 13.40 6.44 4.70
N VAL A 39 12.21 6.09 5.18
CA VAL A 39 11.08 7.01 5.36
C VAL A 39 11.39 8.06 6.43
N MET A 40 11.87 7.63 7.60
CA MET A 40 12.17 8.50 8.73
C MET A 40 13.31 9.47 8.44
N VAL A 41 14.24 9.11 7.57
CA VAL A 41 15.34 9.99 7.14
C VAL A 41 15.07 10.74 5.85
N GLY A 42 13.87 10.57 5.26
CA GLY A 42 13.45 11.26 4.03
C GLY A 42 14.21 10.85 2.77
N VAL A 43 14.75 9.63 2.75
CA VAL A 43 15.31 8.98 1.56
C VAL A 43 14.18 8.38 0.73
N ASP A 44 13.21 7.73 1.38
CA ASP A 44 11.95 7.33 0.75
C ASP A 44 10.93 8.47 0.89
N THR A 45 10.57 9.05 -0.25
CA THR A 45 9.61 10.15 -0.32
C THR A 45 8.16 9.69 -0.33
N ASP A 46 7.87 8.42 -0.61
CA ASP A 46 6.49 7.96 -0.81
C ASP A 46 5.62 8.15 0.44
N PRO A 47 6.09 7.84 1.65
CA PRO A 47 5.28 8.07 2.85
C PRO A 47 5.25 9.53 3.25
N ILE A 48 6.27 10.33 2.91
CA ILE A 48 6.24 11.79 3.09
C ILE A 48 5.17 12.39 2.19
N MET A 49 5.12 11.99 0.92
CA MET A 49 4.13 12.43 -0.05
C MET A 49 2.72 11.94 0.32
N GLY A 50 2.60 10.70 0.78
CA GLY A 50 1.34 10.16 1.31
C GLY A 50 0.87 10.92 2.54
N THR A 51 1.76 11.17 3.50
CA THR A 51 1.49 11.97 4.70
C THR A 51 1.10 13.40 4.33
N ALA A 52 1.81 14.04 3.41
CA ALA A 52 1.54 15.38 2.93
C ALA A 52 0.15 15.48 2.28
N THR A 53 -0.17 14.52 1.42
CA THR A 53 -1.47 14.41 0.74
C THR A 53 -2.58 14.23 1.77
N LEU A 54 -2.44 13.24 2.65
CA LEU A 54 -3.40 13.00 3.73
C LEU A 54 -3.55 14.22 4.64
N ALA A 55 -2.46 14.90 4.99
CA ALA A 55 -2.48 16.09 5.83
C ALA A 55 -3.30 17.20 5.21
N VAL A 56 -3.15 17.46 3.91
CA VAL A 56 -3.93 18.46 3.18
C VAL A 56 -5.40 18.03 3.05
N ASP A 57 -5.66 16.76 2.76
CA ASP A 57 -7.00 16.22 2.56
C ASP A 57 -7.83 16.17 3.85
N VAL A 58 -7.20 15.83 4.97
CA VAL A 58 -7.88 15.68 6.26
C VAL A 58 -7.68 16.87 7.19
N ALA A 59 -7.04 17.94 6.72
CA ALA A 59 -6.82 19.12 7.54
C ALA A 59 -8.16 19.68 8.06
N GLY A 60 -8.20 19.94 9.37
CA GLY A 60 -9.42 20.33 10.07
C GLY A 60 -10.43 19.19 10.31
N ARG A 61 -10.23 18.00 9.75
CA ARG A 61 -11.06 16.79 9.97
C ARG A 61 -10.47 15.84 11.01
N LEU A 62 -9.15 15.84 11.20
CA LEU A 62 -8.48 15.11 12.27
C LEU A 62 -8.33 15.98 13.53
N SER A 63 -9.42 16.17 14.27
CA SER A 63 -9.32 16.77 15.59
C SER A 63 -8.55 15.87 16.56
N VAL A 64 -7.96 16.44 17.61
CA VAL A 64 -7.29 15.67 18.67
C VAL A 64 -8.20 14.58 19.22
N GLU A 65 -9.48 14.91 19.48
CA GLU A 65 -10.46 13.94 19.96
C GLU A 65 -10.66 12.77 18.98
N ARG A 66 -10.74 13.05 17.68
CA ARG A 66 -10.92 12.03 16.65
C ARG A 66 -9.68 11.17 16.48
N GLY A 67 -8.49 11.76 16.58
CA GLY A 67 -7.22 11.02 16.61
C GLY A 67 -7.13 10.07 17.80
N VAL A 68 -7.51 10.51 19.00
CA VAL A 68 -7.54 9.66 20.21
C VAL A 68 -8.57 8.52 20.05
N LYS A 69 -9.76 8.81 19.51
CA LYS A 69 -10.77 7.76 19.23
C LYS A 69 -10.24 6.73 18.23
N LEU A 70 -9.62 7.18 17.14
CA LEU A 70 -9.00 6.30 16.14
C LEU A 70 -7.93 5.41 16.77
N TRP A 71 -7.03 5.98 17.57
CA TRP A 71 -5.99 5.24 18.29
C TRP A 71 -6.57 4.18 19.23
N ARG A 72 -7.61 4.52 20.01
CA ARG A 72 -8.27 3.55 20.91
C ARG A 72 -8.92 2.41 20.14
N SER A 73 -9.62 2.70 19.05
CA SER A 73 -10.26 1.68 18.21
C SER A 73 -9.22 0.77 17.57
N ALA A 74 -8.14 1.33 17.01
CA ALA A 74 -7.04 0.56 16.46
C ALA A 74 -6.37 -0.34 17.51
N LYS A 75 -6.18 0.17 18.73
CA LYS A 75 -5.61 -0.59 19.85
C LYS A 75 -6.46 -1.81 20.20
N LEU A 76 -7.79 -1.65 20.21
CA LEU A 76 -8.72 -2.74 20.51
C LEU A 76 -8.75 -3.79 19.40
N LEU A 77 -8.64 -3.37 18.13
CA LEU A 77 -8.71 -4.25 16.97
C LEU A 77 -7.40 -5.00 16.70
N HIS A 78 -6.25 -4.34 16.91
CA HIS A 78 -4.95 -4.81 16.44
C HIS A 78 -3.92 -5.02 17.56
N GLY A 79 -4.25 -4.70 18.81
CA GLY A 79 -3.31 -4.75 19.93
C GLY A 79 -2.39 -3.52 20.01
N GLY A 80 -1.50 -3.51 21.01
CA GLY A 80 -0.62 -2.37 21.27
C GLY A 80 0.52 -2.20 20.27
N ASP A 81 0.99 -3.31 19.71
CA ASP A 81 2.25 -3.39 18.96
C ASP A 81 2.15 -2.71 17.56
N VAL A 82 0.93 -2.53 17.04
CA VAL A 82 0.67 -1.97 15.70
C VAL A 82 0.46 -0.43 15.74
N LEU A 83 0.52 0.19 16.93
CA LEU A 83 0.11 1.59 17.10
C LEU A 83 1.20 2.62 16.82
N GLY A 84 2.48 2.22 16.80
CA GLY A 84 3.61 3.14 16.60
C GLY A 84 3.50 3.87 15.26
N HIS A 85 3.28 3.12 14.17
CA HIS A 85 3.11 3.68 12.83
C HIS A 85 1.89 4.62 12.74
N LEU A 86 0.75 4.22 13.31
CA LEU A 86 -0.45 5.06 13.34
C LEU A 86 -0.20 6.39 14.06
N LEU A 87 0.46 6.35 15.22
CA LEU A 87 0.80 7.56 15.98
C LEU A 87 1.76 8.46 15.20
N GLY A 88 2.76 7.88 14.52
CA GLY A 88 3.68 8.59 13.64
C GLY A 88 2.93 9.33 12.54
N TYR A 89 2.13 8.61 11.74
CA TYR A 89 1.32 9.20 10.66
C TYR A 89 0.37 10.29 11.18
N MET A 90 -0.40 10.04 12.23
CA MET A 90 -1.32 11.05 12.77
C MET A 90 -0.59 12.30 13.26
N SER A 91 0.58 12.14 13.88
CA SER A 91 1.38 13.28 14.36
C SER A 91 1.91 14.09 13.18
N SER A 92 2.41 13.43 12.13
CA SER A 92 2.91 14.10 10.94
C SER A 92 1.80 14.81 10.17
N ILE A 93 0.61 14.21 10.06
CA ILE A 93 -0.60 14.84 9.50
C ILE A 93 -1.01 16.07 10.31
N ALA A 94 -1.08 15.95 11.63
CA ALA A 94 -1.55 17.03 12.51
C ALA A 94 -0.57 18.21 12.61
N THR A 95 0.72 17.99 12.35
CA THR A 95 1.76 19.01 12.41
C THR A 95 2.15 19.57 11.04
N TRP A 96 1.50 19.09 9.98
CA TRP A 96 1.78 19.55 8.62
C TRP A 96 1.47 21.04 8.46
N ARG A 97 2.43 21.78 7.90
CA ARG A 97 2.37 23.25 7.86
C ARG A 97 1.63 23.81 6.65
N ALA A 98 1.31 22.98 5.65
CA ALA A 98 0.60 23.46 4.47
C ALA A 98 -0.84 23.86 4.84
N LEU A 99 -1.29 25.00 4.33
CA LEU A 99 -2.69 25.38 4.42
C LEU A 99 -3.50 24.47 3.49
N PRO A 100 -4.51 23.76 4.00
CA PRO A 100 -5.29 22.87 3.16
C PRO A 100 -6.13 23.64 2.16
N SER A 101 -6.23 23.09 0.96
CA SER A 101 -7.28 23.47 0.02
C SER A 101 -8.48 22.54 0.20
N PRO A 102 -9.72 23.01 0.06
CA PRO A 102 -10.88 22.12 0.05
C PRO A 102 -10.70 21.03 -1.00
N ILE A 103 -10.88 19.77 -0.59
CA ILE A 103 -10.83 18.64 -1.52
C ILE A 103 -11.93 18.84 -2.56
N ALA A 104 -11.56 18.79 -3.85
CA ALA A 104 -12.52 18.80 -4.94
C ALA A 104 -13.43 17.57 -4.84
N PRO A 105 -14.72 17.67 -5.22
CA PRO A 105 -15.60 16.51 -5.25
C PRO A 105 -14.97 15.38 -6.08
N ILE A 106 -14.98 14.17 -5.54
CA ILE A 106 -14.59 12.99 -6.31
C ILE A 106 -15.69 12.69 -7.34
N GLY A 107 -15.29 12.51 -8.60
CA GLY A 107 -16.20 12.06 -9.65
C GLY A 107 -16.55 13.09 -10.71
N SER A 108 -17.14 12.59 -11.79
CA SER A 108 -17.69 13.38 -12.89
C SER A 108 -18.62 12.51 -13.72
N SER A 109 -19.79 13.04 -14.07
CA SER A 109 -20.73 12.35 -14.97
C SER A 109 -20.30 12.41 -16.43
N THR A 110 -19.41 13.34 -16.80
CA THR A 110 -18.99 13.57 -18.17
C THR A 110 -17.68 12.88 -18.52
N VAL A 111 -16.79 12.66 -17.53
CA VAL A 111 -15.51 11.97 -17.71
C VAL A 111 -15.72 10.46 -17.69
N ALA A 112 -15.02 9.76 -18.59
CA ALA A 112 -15.05 8.30 -18.72
C ALA A 112 -13.64 7.72 -18.45
N PRO A 113 -13.21 7.64 -17.19
CA PRO A 113 -11.87 7.18 -16.86
C PRO A 113 -11.78 5.65 -16.87
N LEU A 114 -10.58 5.14 -17.15
CA LEU A 114 -10.19 3.79 -16.75
C LEU A 114 -9.80 3.81 -15.28
N VAL A 115 -10.45 2.99 -14.47
CA VAL A 115 -10.07 2.76 -13.07
C VAL A 115 -9.43 1.39 -12.99
N LEU A 116 -8.12 1.36 -12.70
CA LEU A 116 -7.36 0.13 -12.51
C LEU A 116 -7.28 -0.18 -11.02
N ALA A 117 -7.58 -1.42 -10.65
CA ALA A 117 -7.62 -1.85 -9.26
C ALA A 117 -6.94 -3.20 -9.11
N ASN A 118 -6.06 -3.32 -8.12
CA ASN A 118 -5.50 -4.59 -7.70
C ASN A 118 -6.30 -5.10 -6.50
N LEU A 119 -6.76 -6.36 -6.59
CA LEU A 119 -7.68 -6.94 -5.61
C LEU A 119 -7.05 -7.05 -4.21
N PHE A 120 -5.75 -7.35 -4.13
CA PHE A 120 -5.03 -7.50 -2.87
C PHE A 120 -3.99 -6.39 -2.67
N ASP A 121 -4.30 -5.18 -3.13
CA ASP A 121 -3.48 -4.00 -2.89
C ASP A 121 -3.59 -3.51 -1.45
N GLN A 122 -2.48 -3.61 -0.73
CA GLN A 122 -2.36 -3.24 0.67
C GLN A 122 -2.26 -1.73 0.91
N ALA A 123 -1.80 -0.95 -0.06
CA ALA A 123 -1.64 0.50 0.09
C ALA A 123 -2.83 1.27 -0.51
N THR A 124 -3.36 0.81 -1.66
CA THR A 124 -4.54 1.38 -2.32
C THR A 124 -5.64 0.35 -2.50
N SER A 125 -6.39 0.12 -1.42
CA SER A 125 -7.37 -0.96 -1.34
C SER A 125 -8.36 -1.00 -2.52
N TYR A 126 -8.74 -2.21 -2.91
CA TYR A 126 -9.73 -2.45 -3.95
C TYR A 126 -11.05 -1.71 -3.69
N GLN A 127 -11.45 -1.58 -2.41
CA GLN A 127 -12.63 -0.83 -2.01
C GLN A 127 -12.56 0.65 -2.43
N ASN A 128 -11.41 1.30 -2.28
CA ASN A 128 -11.23 2.69 -2.71
C ASN A 128 -11.38 2.82 -4.24
N SER A 129 -10.91 1.84 -4.98
CA SER A 129 -11.10 1.78 -6.43
C SER A 129 -12.56 1.60 -6.83
N GLN A 130 -13.33 0.80 -6.09
CA GLN A 130 -14.78 0.68 -6.30
C GLN A 130 -15.51 2.00 -6.03
N ILE A 131 -15.13 2.72 -4.96
CA ILE A 131 -15.69 4.05 -4.66
C ILE A 131 -15.36 5.03 -5.79
N MET A 132 -14.13 5.02 -6.29
CA MET A 132 -13.72 5.84 -7.43
C MET A 132 -14.54 5.51 -8.68
N ALA A 133 -14.65 4.22 -9.05
CA ALA A 133 -15.45 3.80 -10.20
C ALA A 133 -16.94 4.20 -10.07
N ALA A 134 -17.51 4.15 -8.86
CA ALA A 134 -18.88 4.60 -8.60
C ALA A 134 -19.03 6.13 -8.76
N ALA A 135 -18.01 6.91 -8.41
CA ALA A 135 -18.00 8.36 -8.58
C ALA A 135 -17.92 8.82 -10.05
N PHE A 136 -17.50 7.94 -10.97
CA PHE A 136 -17.45 8.18 -12.41
C PHE A 136 -18.38 7.19 -13.14
N PRO A 137 -19.67 7.52 -13.37
CA PRO A 137 -20.64 6.59 -13.94
C PRO A 137 -20.24 5.97 -15.29
N ARG A 138 -19.47 6.72 -16.08
CA ARG A 138 -18.95 6.31 -17.41
C ARG A 138 -17.60 5.59 -17.33
N SER A 139 -17.08 5.32 -16.14
CA SER A 139 -15.83 4.60 -15.97
C SER A 139 -15.95 3.12 -16.33
N SER A 140 -14.79 2.53 -16.61
CA SER A 140 -14.59 1.08 -16.61
C SER A 140 -13.64 0.71 -15.47
N LEU A 141 -14.09 -0.20 -14.61
CA LEU A 141 -13.24 -0.79 -13.57
C LEU A 141 -12.57 -2.03 -14.15
N LEU A 142 -11.24 -1.97 -14.26
CA LEU A 142 -10.36 -3.06 -14.65
C LEU A 142 -9.70 -3.62 -13.39
N THR A 143 -9.92 -4.89 -13.11
CA THR A 143 -9.43 -5.56 -11.91
C THR A 143 -8.27 -6.49 -12.24
N TYR A 144 -7.15 -6.32 -11.57
CA TYR A 144 -6.11 -7.34 -11.48
C TYR A 144 -6.34 -8.19 -10.22
N GLN A 145 -6.47 -9.51 -10.39
CA GLN A 145 -6.75 -10.44 -9.29
C GLN A 145 -5.47 -10.98 -8.60
N GLY A 146 -4.40 -10.18 -8.49
CA GLY A 146 -3.14 -10.59 -7.87
C GLY A 146 -2.84 -9.87 -6.56
N VAL A 147 -1.62 -10.11 -6.04
CA VAL A 147 -1.07 -9.48 -4.83
C VAL A 147 0.04 -8.54 -5.25
N GLY A 148 0.06 -7.33 -4.71
CA GLY A 148 1.06 -6.31 -5.04
C GLY A 148 0.56 -4.92 -4.67
N HIS A 149 1.28 -3.88 -5.10
CA HIS A 149 0.80 -2.52 -5.05
C HIS A 149 0.70 -1.97 -6.47
N CYS A 150 -0.45 -1.40 -6.84
CA CYS A 150 -0.75 -1.04 -8.23
C CYS A 150 -0.75 -2.28 -9.16
N LEU A 151 -0.44 -2.08 -10.44
CA LEU A 151 -0.25 -3.14 -11.44
C LEU A 151 1.22 -3.20 -11.79
N ASP A 152 1.86 -4.33 -11.48
CA ASP A 152 3.25 -4.55 -11.85
C ASP A 152 3.37 -4.60 -13.38
N PHE A 153 4.37 -3.89 -13.92
CA PHE A 153 4.61 -3.88 -15.35
C PHE A 153 5.30 -5.18 -15.79
N LEU A 154 5.14 -5.54 -17.06
CA LEU A 154 5.86 -6.68 -17.65
C LEU A 154 7.38 -6.56 -17.57
N THR A 155 7.90 -5.34 -17.44
CA THR A 155 9.34 -5.05 -17.32
C THR A 155 9.84 -5.04 -15.90
N ASP A 156 8.96 -5.16 -14.91
CA ASP A 156 9.34 -5.17 -13.51
C ASP A 156 10.00 -6.53 -13.18
N PRO A 157 11.27 -6.55 -12.72
CA PRO A 157 11.95 -7.80 -12.37
C PRO A 157 11.27 -8.56 -11.23
N ASP A 158 10.46 -7.88 -10.42
CA ASP A 158 9.74 -8.47 -9.29
C ASP A 158 8.32 -8.93 -9.66
N ASN A 159 7.89 -8.71 -10.91
CA ASN A 159 6.60 -9.19 -11.39
C ASN A 159 6.59 -10.72 -11.53
N THR A 160 5.96 -11.37 -10.56
CA THR A 160 5.86 -12.83 -10.50
C THR A 160 4.72 -13.42 -11.33
N ASP A 161 3.84 -12.59 -11.90
CA ASP A 161 2.63 -13.00 -12.62
C ASP A 161 2.48 -12.27 -13.96
N LEU A 162 3.45 -12.49 -14.85
CA LEU A 162 3.49 -11.89 -16.19
C LEU A 162 2.22 -12.13 -17.02
N GLY A 163 1.54 -13.25 -16.80
CA GLY A 163 0.30 -13.60 -17.50
C GLY A 163 -0.87 -12.72 -17.08
N GLY A 164 -1.16 -12.67 -15.77
CA GLY A 164 -2.25 -11.86 -15.24
C GLY A 164 -2.01 -10.36 -15.40
N THR A 165 -0.79 -9.91 -15.11
CA THR A 165 -0.40 -8.50 -15.28
C THR A 165 -0.30 -8.09 -16.75
N GLY A 166 0.15 -8.98 -17.64
CA GLY A 166 0.29 -8.72 -19.08
C GLY A 166 -1.03 -8.48 -19.80
N GLU A 167 -2.08 -9.23 -19.43
CA GLU A 167 -3.43 -9.00 -19.93
C GLU A 167 -3.92 -7.59 -19.55
N CYS A 168 -3.82 -7.23 -18.26
CA CYS A 168 -4.24 -5.92 -17.75
C CYS A 168 -3.42 -4.79 -18.38
N THR A 169 -2.11 -4.97 -18.48
CA THR A 169 -1.21 -4.01 -19.12
C THR A 169 -1.62 -3.76 -20.57
N SER A 170 -1.97 -4.81 -21.31
CA SER A 170 -2.40 -4.70 -22.70
C SER A 170 -3.69 -3.87 -22.85
N LEU A 171 -4.66 -4.06 -21.96
CA LEU A 171 -5.91 -3.27 -21.94
C LEU A 171 -5.68 -1.81 -21.56
N VAL A 172 -4.78 -1.55 -20.61
CA VAL A 172 -4.38 -0.18 -20.23
C VAL A 172 -3.70 0.52 -21.40
N VAL A 173 -2.77 -0.15 -22.08
CA VAL A 173 -2.08 0.39 -23.27
C VAL A 173 -3.08 0.68 -24.39
N GLU A 174 -4.02 -0.22 -24.65
CA GLU A 174 -5.05 -0.01 -25.67
C GLU A 174 -5.95 1.19 -25.34
N TYR A 175 -6.32 1.37 -24.07
CA TYR A 175 -7.04 2.57 -23.62
C TYR A 175 -6.24 3.84 -23.86
N PHE A 176 -4.95 3.87 -23.51
CA PHE A 176 -4.11 5.04 -23.78
C PHE A 176 -3.95 5.32 -25.27
N ARG A 177 -3.93 4.28 -26.10
CA ARG A 177 -3.79 4.40 -27.56
C ARG A 177 -5.05 4.90 -28.25
N THR A 178 -6.20 4.41 -27.83
CA THR A 178 -7.46 4.56 -28.57
C THR A 178 -8.53 5.39 -27.85
N GLY A 179 -8.38 5.56 -26.54
CA GLY A 179 -9.42 6.11 -25.66
C GLY A 179 -10.59 5.14 -25.40
N VAL A 180 -10.56 3.92 -25.95
CA VAL A 180 -11.62 2.92 -25.77
C VAL A 180 -11.44 2.23 -24.43
N LEU A 181 -12.50 2.24 -23.62
CA LEU A 181 -12.51 1.57 -22.32
C LEU A 181 -12.67 0.05 -22.49
N PRO A 182 -12.00 -0.78 -21.66
CA PRO A 182 -12.27 -2.21 -21.60
C PRO A 182 -13.69 -2.48 -21.08
N LEU A 183 -14.15 -3.72 -21.21
CA LEU A 183 -15.44 -4.14 -20.65
C LEU A 183 -15.50 -3.78 -19.16
N LYS A 184 -16.61 -3.15 -18.75
CA LYS A 184 -16.80 -2.73 -17.35
C LYS A 184 -16.81 -3.95 -16.43
N GLY A 185 -15.87 -3.98 -15.47
CA GLY A 185 -15.70 -5.10 -14.55
C GLY A 185 -14.81 -6.22 -15.10
N HIS A 186 -14.08 -5.97 -16.20
CA HIS A 186 -13.09 -6.92 -16.71
C HIS A 186 -12.08 -7.26 -15.62
N THR A 187 -11.76 -8.55 -15.47
CA THR A 187 -10.84 -9.04 -14.46
C THR A 187 -9.73 -9.85 -15.12
N CYS A 188 -8.49 -9.36 -15.04
CA CYS A 188 -7.31 -10.12 -15.40
C CYS A 188 -6.98 -11.03 -14.22
N ARG A 189 -7.05 -12.33 -14.47
CA ARG A 189 -6.86 -13.33 -13.41
C ARG A 189 -5.39 -13.55 -13.18
N GLN A 190 -5.03 -13.66 -11.90
CA GLN A 190 -3.72 -14.15 -11.53
C GLN A 190 -3.52 -15.56 -12.08
N GLN A 191 -2.38 -15.80 -12.75
CA GLN A 191 -2.07 -17.08 -13.39
C GLN A 191 -1.05 -17.90 -12.58
N VAL A 192 -0.26 -17.23 -11.75
CA VAL A 192 0.69 -17.86 -10.83
C VAL A 192 0.09 -17.87 -9.42
N PRO A 193 0.07 -19.00 -8.69
CA PRO A 193 -0.43 -19.02 -7.33
C PRO A 193 0.22 -17.94 -6.48
N ILE A 194 -0.56 -17.28 -5.61
CA ILE A 194 0.00 -16.39 -4.60
C ILE A 194 1.03 -17.22 -3.83
N PRO A 195 2.30 -16.78 -3.75
CA PRO A 195 3.26 -17.44 -2.89
C PRO A 195 2.79 -17.24 -1.45
N VAL A 196 2.02 -18.21 -0.96
CA VAL A 196 1.72 -18.36 0.45
C VAL A 196 2.90 -19.12 1.02
N PRO A 197 3.71 -18.54 1.91
CA PRO A 197 4.77 -19.30 2.56
C PRO A 197 4.14 -20.52 3.25
N THR A 198 4.37 -21.73 2.71
CA THR A 198 3.78 -22.95 3.29
C THR A 198 4.58 -23.43 4.49
N SER A 199 5.80 -22.91 4.63
CA SER A 199 6.65 -22.98 5.80
C SER A 199 7.52 -21.72 5.88
N LEU A 200 8.07 -21.43 7.07
CA LEU A 200 9.06 -20.34 7.23
C LEU A 200 10.39 -20.63 6.49
N ASP A 201 10.60 -21.88 6.08
CA ASP A 201 11.81 -22.35 5.39
C ASP A 201 11.78 -21.99 3.90
N GLU A 202 10.60 -21.84 3.28
CA GLU A 202 10.46 -21.43 1.87
C GLU A 202 10.67 -19.91 1.64
N LEU A 203 10.77 -19.11 2.71
CA LEU A 203 11.11 -17.68 2.65
C LEU A 203 12.62 -17.44 2.42
N GLU A 204 13.44 -18.48 2.28
CA GLU A 204 14.85 -18.38 1.87
C GLU A 204 15.05 -17.98 0.39
N TRP A 205 13.99 -17.92 -0.42
CA TRP A 205 14.14 -17.64 -1.85
C TRP A 205 14.13 -16.14 -2.20
N ARG A 206 15.22 -15.70 -2.85
CA ARG A 206 15.51 -14.39 -3.51
C ARG A 206 16.19 -13.30 -2.67
N GLY A 207 17.19 -13.67 -1.88
CA GLY A 207 18.20 -12.75 -1.35
C GLY A 207 19.58 -12.94 -1.98
N THR A 208 19.69 -12.82 -3.31
CA THR A 208 20.96 -12.65 -4.05
C THR A 208 20.85 -11.46 -4.98
#